data_AF-A0A1A2DPC1-F1
#
_entry.id   AF-A0A1A2DPC1-F1
#
_cell.length_a   1.000
_cell.length_b   1.000
_cell.length_c   1.000
_cell.angle_alpha   90.00
_cell.angle_beta   90.00
_cell.angle_gamma   90.00
#
_symmetry.space_group_name_H-M   'P 1'
#
loop_
_entity.id
_entity.type
_entity.pdbx_description
1 polymer ?
#
loop_
_entity_poly.entity_id
_entity_poly.type
_entity_poly.pdbx_seq_one_letter_code
_entity_poly.pdbx_strand_id
1 'polypeptide(L)'
;MRLGVGVATLAVVFAAPAGATEDEFLRELQSRYSFLTSEELLTQGYRACAASSVGVLAPDTVNMISADLGISTGAAMDIVSRALLRLC
;
A
#
# COMPACT_ATOMS: atom_id res chain seq x y z
N MET A 1 -37.29 19.84 -27.68
CA MET A 1 -37.09 18.76 -26.69
C MET A 1 -35.70 18.91 -26.10
N ARG A 2 -35.58 18.85 -24.78
CA ARG A 2 -34.37 19.17 -24.00
C ARG A 2 -33.54 17.89 -23.89
N LEU A 3 -32.33 17.83 -24.45
CA LEU A 3 -31.40 16.72 -24.17
C LEU A 3 -30.80 16.95 -22.78
N GLY A 4 -31.21 16.13 -21.82
CA GLY A 4 -30.68 16.13 -20.47
C GLY A 4 -29.28 15.53 -20.42
N VAL A 5 -28.38 16.25 -19.76
CA VAL A 5 -27.03 15.84 -19.38
C VAL A 5 -27.10 14.66 -18.43
N GLY A 6 -26.40 13.57 -18.74
CA GLY A 6 -26.15 12.47 -17.81
C GLY A 6 -24.65 12.38 -17.55
N VAL A 7 -24.16 13.06 -16.50
CA VAL A 7 -22.78 12.89 -16.03
C VAL A 7 -22.73 11.59 -15.24
N ALA A 8 -22.16 10.53 -15.82
CA ALA A 8 -21.96 9.27 -15.12
C ALA A 8 -20.77 9.43 -14.16
N THR A 9 -21.05 9.63 -12.87
CA THR A 9 -20.05 9.57 -11.81
C THR A 9 -19.67 8.12 -11.55
N LEU A 10 -18.50 7.72 -12.02
CA LEU A 10 -17.86 6.45 -11.65
C LEU A 10 -17.51 6.51 -10.15
N ALA A 11 -18.40 6.01 -9.31
CA ALA A 11 -18.13 5.82 -7.89
C ALA A 11 -17.12 4.67 -7.75
N VAL A 12 -15.85 5.01 -7.55
CA VAL A 12 -14.82 4.05 -7.15
C VAL A 12 -15.14 3.69 -5.70
N VAL A 13 -15.80 2.53 -5.50
CA VAL A 13 -15.94 1.94 -4.16
C VAL A 13 -14.56 1.46 -3.77
N PHE A 14 -13.78 2.35 -3.14
CA PHE A 14 -12.67 1.92 -2.32
C PHE A 14 -13.30 1.20 -1.14
N ALA A 15 -13.32 -0.13 -1.18
CA ALA A 15 -13.56 -0.91 0.02
C ALA A 15 -12.51 -0.42 1.02
N ALA A 16 -12.95 0.24 2.10
CA ALA A 16 -12.04 0.64 3.15
C ALA A 16 -11.31 -0.64 3.60
N PRO A 17 -9.97 -0.65 3.64
CA PRO A 17 -9.26 -1.77 4.23
C PRO A 17 -9.87 -1.94 5.62
N ALA A 18 -10.41 -3.13 5.90
CA ALA A 18 -10.98 -3.39 7.21
C ALA A 18 -9.83 -3.19 8.20
N GLY A 19 -9.89 -2.20 9.09
CA GLY A 19 -8.74 -1.79 9.93
C GLY A 19 -8.05 -2.95 10.68
N ALA A 20 -8.74 -4.09 10.87
CA ALA A 20 -8.14 -5.34 11.30
C ALA A 20 -6.91 -5.76 10.47
N THR A 21 -6.90 -5.56 9.16
CA THR A 21 -5.78 -5.95 8.30
C THR A 21 -4.62 -4.94 8.36
N GLU A 22 -4.91 -3.65 8.59
CA GLU A 22 -3.90 -2.64 8.94
C GLU A 22 -3.21 -2.99 10.26
N ASP A 23 -3.98 -3.33 11.29
CA ASP A 23 -3.46 -3.76 12.59
C ASP A 23 -2.58 -5.00 12.47
N GLU A 24 -2.96 -5.98 11.64
CA GLU A 24 -2.14 -7.17 11.40
C GLU A 24 -0.84 -6.84 10.66
N PHE A 25 -0.92 -6.02 9.61
CA PHE A 25 0.24 -5.54 8.88
C PHE A 25 1.23 -4.80 9.80
N LEU A 26 0.71 -3.88 10.61
CA LEU A 26 1.50 -3.11 11.57
C LEU A 26 2.09 -3.99 12.67
N ARG A 27 1.31 -4.92 13.22
CA ARG A 27 1.76 -5.85 14.27
C ARG A 27 2.93 -6.72 13.80
N GLU A 28 2.92 -7.13 12.54
CA GLU A 28 3.99 -7.94 11.95
C GLU A 28 5.29 -7.14 11.70
N LEU A 29 5.18 -5.85 11.37
CA LEU A 29 6.31 -5.01 10.96
C LEU A 29 6.93 -4.22 12.11
N GLN A 30 6.12 -3.62 12.99
CA GLN A 30 6.62 -2.74 14.07
C GLN A 30 7.56 -3.46 15.04
N SER A 31 7.34 -4.76 15.29
CA SER A 31 8.25 -5.53 16.14
C SER A 31 9.66 -5.68 15.55
N ARG A 32 9.81 -5.62 14.22
CA ARG A 32 11.09 -5.81 13.52
C ARG A 32 11.71 -4.50 13.05
N TYR A 33 10.87 -3.54 12.72
CA TYR A 33 11.26 -2.24 12.18
C TYR A 33 10.78 -1.13 13.12
N SER A 34 11.14 -1.24 14.42
CA SER A 34 10.71 -0.30 15.47
C SER A 34 11.21 1.13 15.28
N PHE A 35 12.13 1.35 14.34
CA PHE A 35 12.61 2.66 13.92
C PHE A 35 11.72 3.32 12.86
N LEU A 36 10.77 2.57 12.27
CA LEU A 36 9.74 3.10 11.38
C LEU A 36 8.46 3.32 12.17
N THR A 37 7.78 4.43 11.87
CA THR A 37 6.47 4.75 12.41
C THR A 37 5.37 3.94 11.73
N SER A 38 4.24 3.78 12.42
CA SER A 38 3.03 3.17 11.83
C SER A 38 2.60 3.87 10.54
N GLU A 39 2.73 5.20 10.50
CA GLU A 39 2.34 6.01 9.34
C GLU A 39 3.24 5.76 8.13
N GLU A 40 4.56 5.68 8.34
CA GLU A 40 5.51 5.32 7.27
C GLU A 40 5.21 3.92 6.72
N LEU A 41 4.97 2.95 7.62
CA LEU A 41 4.64 1.57 7.22
C LEU A 41 3.35 1.52 6.39
N LEU A 42 2.26 2.13 6.86
CA LEU A 42 0.98 2.14 6.14
C LEU A 42 1.11 2.89 4.81
N THR A 43 1.80 4.04 4.79
CA THR A 43 2.01 4.83 3.58
C THR A 43 2.73 4.01 2.52
N GLN A 44 3.83 3.34 2.87
CA GLN A 44 4.56 2.50 1.92
C GLN A 44 3.81 1.22 1.56
N GLY A 45 3.06 0.64 2.50
CA GLY A 45 2.20 -0.51 2.24
C GLY A 45 1.14 -0.21 1.19
N TYR A 46 0.42 0.90 1.33
CA TYR A 46 -0.55 1.34 0.32
C TYR A 46 0.11 1.73 -1.00
N ARG A 47 1.31 2.32 -0.95
CA ARG A 47 2.09 2.60 -2.16
C ARG A 47 2.44 1.31 -2.91
N ALA A 48 2.77 0.23 -2.20
CA ALA A 48 3.01 -1.08 -2.80
C ALA A 48 1.75 -1.67 -3.44
N CYS A 49 0.59 -1.60 -2.76
CA CYS A 49 -0.68 -2.02 -3.35
C CYS A 49 -1.02 -1.25 -4.62
N ALA A 50 -0.88 0.07 -4.59
CA ALA A 50 -1.13 0.93 -5.75
C ALA A 50 -0.20 0.57 -6.93
N ALA A 51 1.10 0.40 -6.66
CA ALA A 51 2.08 0.00 -7.68
C ALA A 51 1.73 -1.37 -8.30
N SER A 52 1.38 -2.36 -7.47
CA SER A 52 0.97 -3.68 -7.94
C SER A 52 -0.32 -3.62 -8.77
N SER A 53 -1.30 -2.80 -8.36
CA SER A 53 -2.59 -2.70 -9.05
C SER A 53 -2.47 -2.18 -10.48
N VAL A 54 -1.41 -1.42 -10.79
CA VAL A 54 -1.12 -0.90 -12.14
C VAL A 54 -0.02 -1.69 -12.86
N GLY A 55 0.37 -2.84 -12.33
CA GLY A 55 1.31 -3.77 -12.98
C GLY A 55 2.79 -3.41 -12.84
N VAL A 56 3.18 -2.58 -11.86
CA VAL A 56 4.59 -2.37 -11.53
C VAL A 56 5.18 -3.66 -10.99
N LEU A 57 6.39 -4.00 -11.42
CA LEU A 57 7.08 -5.21 -10.98
C LEU A 57 7.57 -5.05 -9.54
N ALA A 58 7.45 -6.13 -8.75
CA ALA A 58 7.86 -6.13 -7.35
C ALA A 58 9.29 -5.60 -7.09
N PRO A 59 10.33 -5.92 -7.90
CA PRO A 59 11.66 -5.37 -7.69
C PRO A 59 11.72 -3.84 -7.77
N ASP A 60 10.96 -3.23 -8.67
CA ASP A 60 10.90 -1.77 -8.81
C ASP A 60 10.21 -1.13 -7.60
N THR A 61 9.12 -1.75 -7.14
CA THR A 61 8.42 -1.31 -5.92
C THR A 61 9.32 -1.39 -4.68
N VAL A 62 10.11 -2.46 -4.57
CA VAL A 62 11.04 -2.69 -3.47
C VAL A 62 12.16 -1.65 -3.49
N ASN A 63 12.74 -1.37 -4.65
CA ASN A 63 13.77 -0.35 -4.79
C ASN A 63 13.25 1.04 -4.41
N MET A 64 12.03 1.37 -4.85
CA MET A 64 11.36 2.62 -4.49
C MET A 64 11.19 2.77 -2.97
N ILE A 65 10.63 1.75 -2.29
CA ILE A 65 10.39 1.81 -0.84
C ILE A 65 11.70 1.83 -0.05
N SER A 66 12.68 1.03 -0.48
CA SER A 66 14.02 1.01 0.11
C SER A 66 14.66 2.40 0.06
N ALA A 67 14.55 3.10 -1.08
CA ALA A 67 15.06 4.45 -1.24
C ALA A 67 14.26 5.50 -0.43
N ASP A 68 12.94 5.40 -0.40
CA ASP A 68 12.05 6.36 0.29
C ASP A 68 12.26 6.33 1.81
N LEU A 69 12.43 5.14 2.39
CA LEU A 69 12.63 4.95 3.84
C LEU A 69 14.11 4.88 4.26
N GLY A 70 15.06 4.84 3.32
CA GLY A 70 16.47 4.67 3.63
C GLY A 70 16.80 3.32 4.31
N ILE A 71 16.07 2.26 3.96
CA ILE A 71 16.20 0.92 4.57
C ILE A 71 16.82 -0.09 3.61
N SER A 72 17.28 -1.22 4.14
CA SER A 72 17.80 -2.32 3.31
C SER A 72 16.75 -2.88 2.35
N THR A 73 17.20 -3.40 1.20
CA THR A 73 16.34 -4.10 0.23
C THR A 73 15.56 -5.25 0.86
N GLY A 74 16.17 -6.00 1.79
CA GLY A 74 15.49 -7.09 2.50
C GLY A 74 14.33 -6.60 3.38
N ALA A 75 14.48 -5.45 4.04
CA ALA A 75 13.40 -4.83 4.79
C ALA A 75 12.28 -4.32 3.89
N ALA A 76 12.63 -3.68 2.76
CA ALA A 76 11.64 -3.24 1.78
C ALA A 76 10.88 -4.42 1.15
N MET A 77 11.56 -5.54 0.84
CA MET A 77 10.92 -6.78 0.39
C MET A 77 9.88 -7.31 1.39
N ASP A 78 10.20 -7.31 2.70
CA ASP A 78 9.27 -7.76 3.74
C ASP A 78 8.03 -6.85 3.82
N ILE A 79 8.21 -5.53 3.78
CA ILE A 79 7.12 -4.55 3.76
C ILE A 79 6.21 -4.78 2.54
N VAL A 80 6.78 -4.86 1.32
CA VAL A 80 6.01 -5.10 0.09
C VAL A 80 5.24 -6.41 0.17
N SER A 81 5.89 -7.49 0.61
CA SER A 81 5.26 -8.81 0.68
C SER A 81 4.07 -8.82 1.64
N ARG A 82 4.21 -8.21 2.82
CA ARG A 82 3.12 -8.12 3.80
C ARG A 82 2.00 -7.19 3.35
N ALA A 83 2.33 -6.10 2.67
CA ALA A 83 1.34 -5.20 2.09
C ALA A 83 0.45 -5.96 1.09
N LEU A 84 1.06 -6.71 0.16
CA LEU A 84 0.34 -7.55 -0.80
C LEU A 84 -0.54 -8.62 -0.15
N LEU A 85 -0.18 -9.09 1.04
CA LEU A 85 -0.94 -10.12 1.76
C LEU A 85 -2.06 -9.56 2.65
N ARG A 86 -1.89 -8.34 3.18
CA ARG A 86 -2.77 -7.78 4.22
C ARG A 86 -3.58 -6.57 3.75
N LEU A 87 -3.12 -5.80 2.76
CA LEU A 87 -3.68 -4.48 2.47
C LEU A 87 -4.38 -4.33 1.11
N CYS A 88 -4.13 -5.18 0.11
CA CYS A 88 -4.46 -4.89 -1.29
C CYS A 88 -5.83 -5.40 -1.84
#